data_AF-A0A7J3XG42-F1
#
_entry.id   AF-A0A7J3XG42-F1
#
_cell.length_a   1.000
_cell.length_b   1.000
_cell.length_c   1.000
_cell.angle_alpha   90.00
_cell.angle_beta   90.00
_cell.angle_gamma   90.00
#
_symmetry.space_group_name_H-M   'P 1'
#
loop_
_entity.id
_entity.type
_entity.pdbx_description
1 polymer ?
#
loop_
_entity_poly.entity_id
_entity_poly.type
_entity_poly.pdbx_seq_one_letter_code
_entity_poly.pdbx_strand_id
1 'polypeptide(L)'
;MPRVEFNIVATVGTTEVELRPYPGGTTAEVPADRVRKVYAIVLTNTAAAANTLTLRIYKGATLEASVDLIVPATSTLTIVSERPVLVVPGGRALRAVASAANVVLLMACYDE
;
A
#
# COMPACT_ATOMS: atom_id res chain seq x y z
N MET A 1 -3.10 18.01 13.29
CA MET A 1 -2.05 18.68 12.47
C MET A 1 -2.64 19.00 11.10
N PRO A 2 -2.01 19.82 10.22
CA PRO A 2 -2.51 19.95 8.85
C PRO A 2 -2.38 18.60 8.12
N ARG A 3 -3.38 18.32 7.28
CA ARG A 3 -3.38 17.18 6.35
C ARG A 3 -2.15 17.25 5.46
N VAL A 4 -1.46 16.14 5.31
CA VAL A 4 -0.30 16.00 4.41
C VAL A 4 -0.64 14.97 3.35
N GLU A 5 -0.65 15.40 2.08
CA GLU A 5 -0.94 14.55 0.93
C GLU A 5 0.34 14.04 0.29
N PHE A 6 0.34 12.78 -0.14
CA PHE A 6 1.46 12.17 -0.84
C PHE A 6 1.00 10.93 -1.60
N ASN A 7 1.86 10.44 -2.47
CA ASN A 7 1.68 9.14 -3.10
C ASN A 7 2.59 8.11 -2.44
N ILE A 8 2.25 6.83 -2.58
CA ILE A 8 3.17 5.72 -2.40
C ILE A 8 3.35 5.09 -3.78
N VAL A 9 4.60 4.87 -4.18
CA VAL A 9 4.93 4.19 -5.44
C VAL A 9 5.91 3.08 -5.14
N ALA A 10 5.60 1.84 -5.55
CA ALA A 10 6.44 0.68 -5.28
C ALA A 10 6.34 -0.38 -6.38
N THR A 11 7.38 -1.20 -6.51
CA THR A 11 7.34 -2.48 -7.22
C THR A 11 7.37 -3.59 -6.18
N VAL A 12 6.31 -4.40 -6.12
CA VAL A 12 6.11 -5.40 -5.07
C VAL A 12 6.24 -6.80 -5.68
N GLY A 13 7.28 -7.53 -5.30
CA GLY A 13 7.50 -8.93 -5.69
C GLY A 13 7.18 -9.90 -4.54
N THR A 14 7.79 -11.08 -4.57
CA THR A 14 7.62 -12.13 -3.55
C THR A 14 8.33 -11.85 -2.22
N THR A 15 9.20 -10.85 -2.19
CA THR A 15 9.80 -10.33 -0.96
C THR A 15 8.97 -9.15 -0.47
N GLU A 16 8.67 -9.14 0.83
CA GLU A 16 7.92 -8.04 1.44
C GLU A 16 8.70 -6.73 1.33
N VAL A 17 8.00 -5.66 0.94
CA VAL A 17 8.56 -4.31 0.80
C VAL A 17 7.83 -3.31 1.68
N GLU A 18 8.55 -2.31 2.15
CA GLU A 18 7.98 -1.19 2.88
C GLU A 18 7.34 -0.17 1.94
N LEU A 19 6.09 0.21 2.23
CA LEU A 19 5.32 1.14 1.43
C LEU A 19 5.49 2.57 1.96
N ARG A 20 6.58 3.21 1.53
CA ARG A 20 7.01 4.54 1.99
C ARG A 20 6.39 5.66 1.15
N PRO A 21 6.16 6.85 1.74
CA PRO A 21 5.78 8.04 0.96
C PRO A 21 6.79 8.34 -0.16
N TYR A 22 6.27 8.76 -1.31
CA TYR A 22 7.03 9.19 -2.47
C TYR A 22 6.79 10.68 -2.75
N PRO A 23 7.83 11.44 -3.16
CA PRO A 23 9.24 11.05 -3.23
C PRO A 23 9.95 11.13 -1.88
N GLY A 24 10.98 10.29 -1.67
CA GLY A 24 11.96 10.48 -0.60
C GLY A 24 11.54 10.11 0.83
N GLY A 25 10.38 9.46 1.03
CA GLY A 25 9.98 8.97 2.35
C GLY A 25 10.95 7.91 2.88
N THR A 26 11.39 8.09 4.13
CA THR A 26 12.39 7.23 4.78
C THR A 26 11.78 6.07 5.57
N THR A 27 10.50 6.18 5.93
CA THR A 27 9.76 5.18 6.72
C THR A 27 8.38 4.89 6.13
N ALA A 28 7.91 3.66 6.31
CA ALA A 28 6.53 3.29 6.02
C ALA A 28 5.62 3.40 7.26
N GLU A 29 6.20 3.72 8.42
CA GLU A 29 5.44 3.99 9.64
C GLU A 29 4.68 5.31 9.52
N VAL A 30 3.40 5.25 9.86
CA VAL A 30 2.55 6.44 10.01
C VAL A 30 2.95 7.15 11.31
N PRO A 31 3.18 8.48 11.29
CA PRO A 31 3.44 9.22 12.53
C PRO A 31 2.42 8.91 13.62
N ALA A 32 2.87 8.74 14.87
CA ALA A 32 2.04 8.24 15.96
C ALA A 32 0.81 9.11 16.27
N ASP A 33 0.88 10.39 15.93
CA ASP A 33 -0.15 11.41 16.11
C ASP A 33 -1.05 11.59 14.87
N ARG A 34 -0.93 10.71 13.87
CA ARG A 34 -1.68 10.78 12.61
C ARG A 34 -2.36 9.46 12.27
N VAL A 35 -3.30 9.53 11.33
CA VAL A 35 -3.89 8.37 10.66
C VAL A 35 -3.67 8.50 9.17
N ARG A 36 -3.14 7.45 8.54
CA ARG A 36 -2.99 7.39 7.09
C ARG A 36 -4.26 6.84 6.48
N LYS A 37 -4.78 7.55 5.49
CA LYS A 37 -5.94 7.12 4.70
C LYS A 37 -5.55 7.00 3.24
N VAL A 38 -5.87 5.86 2.64
CA VAL A 38 -5.65 5.58 1.22
C VAL A 38 -6.99 5.74 0.50
N TYR A 39 -7.02 6.44 -0.62
CA TYR A 39 -8.25 6.74 -1.37
C TYR A 39 -8.26 6.17 -2.79
N ALA A 40 -7.07 6.02 -3.37
CA ALA A 40 -6.90 5.37 -4.64
C ALA A 40 -5.76 4.36 -4.54
N ILE A 41 -5.95 3.20 -5.17
CA ILE A 41 -4.94 2.17 -5.37
C ILE A 41 -4.97 1.80 -6.86
N VAL A 42 -3.83 1.90 -7.52
CA VAL A 42 -3.63 1.46 -8.90
C VAL A 42 -2.57 0.37 -8.87
N LEU A 43 -2.94 -0.83 -9.34
CA LEU A 43 -2.09 -2.01 -9.38
C LEU A 43 -1.93 -2.48 -10.81
N THR A 44 -0.71 -2.50 -11.32
CA THR A 44 -0.41 -3.03 -12.65
C THR A 44 0.34 -4.36 -12.52
N ASN A 45 -0.27 -5.42 -13.04
CA ASN A 45 0.33 -6.73 -13.16
C ASN A 45 0.69 -6.98 -14.63
N THR A 46 1.99 -7.04 -14.93
CA THR A 46 2.48 -7.35 -16.28
C THR A 46 2.71 -8.84 -16.51
N ALA A 47 2.48 -9.69 -15.51
CA ALA A 47 2.66 -11.13 -15.62
C ALA A 47 1.50 -11.79 -16.39
N ALA A 48 1.81 -12.93 -17.02
CA ALA A 48 0.83 -13.73 -17.76
C ALA A 48 -0.16 -14.49 -16.87
N ALA A 49 0.03 -14.48 -15.55
CA ALA A 49 -0.87 -15.07 -14.57
C ALA A 49 -1.40 -14.01 -13.61
N ALA A 50 -2.58 -14.27 -13.02
CA ALA A 50 -3.11 -13.45 -11.95
C ALA A 50 -2.15 -13.46 -10.74
N ASN A 51 -2.12 -12.36 -10.01
CA ASN A 51 -1.24 -12.18 -8.87
C ASN A 51 -2.02 -11.60 -7.71
N THR A 52 -1.81 -12.12 -6.51
CA THR A 52 -2.36 -11.55 -5.29
C THR A 52 -1.35 -10.59 -4.70
N LEU A 53 -1.74 -9.34 -4.53
CA LEU A 53 -1.02 -8.37 -3.72
C LEU A 53 -1.62 -8.36 -2.31
N THR A 54 -0.83 -8.73 -1.31
CA THR A 54 -1.22 -8.64 0.09
C THR A 54 -0.65 -7.35 0.69
N LEU A 55 -1.51 -6.44 1.12
CA LEU A 55 -1.14 -5.31 1.95
C LEU A 55 -1.18 -5.73 3.42
N ARG A 56 -0.19 -5.31 4.20
CA ARG A 56 -0.02 -5.70 5.61
C ARG A 56 0.23 -4.49 6.49
N ILE A 57 -0.43 -4.47 7.64
CA ILE A 57 -0.30 -3.44 8.66
C ILE A 57 0.40 -4.06 9.86
N TYR A 58 1.56 -3.50 10.22
CA TYR A 58 2.38 -3.96 11.33
C TYR A 58 2.45 -2.93 12.45
N LYS A 59 2.51 -3.40 13.70
CA LYS A 59 2.96 -2.64 14.86
C LYS A 59 4.27 -3.23 15.36
N GLY A 60 5.38 -2.54 15.09
CA GLY A 60 6.71 -3.14 15.25
C GLY A 60 6.86 -4.37 14.35
N ALA A 61 7.19 -5.52 14.94
CA ALA A 61 7.30 -6.79 14.21
C ALA A 61 5.97 -7.58 14.13
N THR A 62 4.93 -7.14 14.82
CA THR A 62 3.65 -7.87 14.90
C THR A 62 2.73 -7.46 13.76
N LEU A 63 2.27 -8.43 12.98
CA LEU A 63 1.22 -8.24 11.98
C LEU A 63 -0.13 -8.04 12.69
N GLU A 64 -0.75 -6.86 12.53
CA GLU A 64 -2.08 -6.56 13.10
C GLU A 64 -3.21 -6.81 12.12
N ALA A 65 -3.00 -6.56 10.81
CA ALA A 65 -4.02 -6.76 9.79
C ALA A 65 -3.41 -6.99 8.40
N SER A 66 -4.18 -7.63 7.51
CA SER A 66 -3.83 -7.78 6.10
C SER A 66 -5.06 -7.74 5.20
N VAL A 67 -4.87 -7.31 3.96
CA VAL A 67 -5.89 -7.34 2.91
C VAL A 67 -5.28 -7.84 1.61
N ASP A 68 -5.99 -8.73 0.94
CA ASP A 68 -5.57 -9.31 -0.34
C ASP A 68 -6.31 -8.64 -1.50
N LEU A 69 -5.55 -8.27 -2.53
CA LEU A 69 -6.05 -7.68 -3.77
C LEU A 69 -5.63 -8.58 -4.93
N ILE A 70 -6.60 -9.19 -5.59
CA ILE A 70 -6.36 -10.04 -6.76
C ILE A 70 -6.23 -9.15 -7.98
N VAL A 71 -5.07 -9.15 -8.62
CA VAL A 71 -4.78 -8.42 -9.86
C VAL A 71 -4.75 -9.42 -11.02
N PRO A 72 -5.68 -9.34 -11.99
CA PRO A 72 -5.69 -10.24 -13.13
C PRO A 72 -4.39 -10.22 -13.94
N ALA A 73 -4.15 -11.26 -14.73
CA ALA A 73 -3.02 -11.32 -15.66
C ALA A 73 -3.02 -10.12 -16.63
N THR A 74 -1.83 -9.59 -16.94
CA THR A 74 -1.63 -8.53 -17.95
C THR A 74 -2.65 -7.40 -17.85
N SER A 75 -2.90 -6.89 -16.65
CA SER A 75 -3.98 -5.95 -16.39
C SER A 75 -3.57 -4.84 -15.42
N THR A 76 -4.37 -3.78 -15.40
CA THR A 76 -4.34 -2.78 -14.34
C THR A 76 -5.66 -2.78 -13.59
N LEU A 77 -5.59 -2.99 -12.29
CA LEU A 77 -6.72 -2.84 -11.37
C LEU A 77 -6.67 -1.44 -10.76
N THR A 78 -7.79 -0.72 -10.84
CA THR A 78 -7.94 0.61 -10.26
C THR A 78 -9.07 0.58 -9.24
N ILE A 79 -8.77 0.99 -8.01
CA ILE A 79 -9.73 1.13 -6.92
C ILE A 79 -9.71 2.60 -6.52
N VAL A 80 -10.84 3.28 -6.66
CA VAL A 80 -11.03 4.68 -6.26
C VAL A 80 -12.32 4.78 -5.46
N SER A 81 -12.29 5.54 -4.38
CA SER A 81 -13.43 5.71 -3.49
C SER A 81 -13.43 7.08 -2.84
N GLU A 82 -14.62 7.62 -2.55
CA GLU A 82 -14.80 8.85 -1.76
C GLU A 82 -14.56 8.62 -0.26
N ARG A 83 -14.57 7.36 0.17
CA ARG A 83 -14.16 6.92 1.51
C ARG A 83 -12.79 6.24 1.44
N PRO A 84 -11.99 6.27 2.52
CA PRO A 84 -10.73 5.54 2.53
C PRO A 84 -10.93 4.07 2.18
N VAL A 85 -10.20 3.57 1.19
CA VAL A 85 -10.14 2.15 0.84
C VAL A 85 -9.32 1.36 1.87
N LEU A 86 -8.37 2.04 2.52
CA LEU A 86 -7.56 1.50 3.61
C LEU A 86 -7.28 2.62 4.61
N VAL A 87 -7.34 2.27 5.90
CA VAL A 87 -6.97 3.15 7.01
C VAL A 87 -5.86 2.48 7.80
N VAL A 88 -4.73 3.17 7.96
CA VAL A 88 -3.57 2.70 8.72
C VAL A 88 -3.40 3.61 9.95
N PRO A 89 -3.62 3.08 11.18
CA PRO A 89 -3.48 3.89 12.38
C PRO A 89 -2.05 4.39 12.62
N GLY A 90 -1.91 5.47 13.39
CA GLY A 90 -0.61 5.99 13.82
C GLY A 90 0.25 4.95 14.54
N GLY A 91 1.56 5.03 14.30
CA GLY A 91 2.56 4.10 14.82
C GLY A 91 2.52 2.71 14.17
N ARG A 92 1.81 2.55 13.04
CA ARG A 92 1.82 1.32 12.24
C ARG A 92 2.59 1.51 10.95
N ALA A 93 3.26 0.47 10.51
CA ALA A 93 3.93 0.41 9.21
C ALA A 93 3.06 -0.32 8.18
N LEU A 94 2.99 0.26 6.97
CA LEU A 94 2.34 -0.37 5.83
C LEU A 94 3.38 -1.08 4.96
N ARG A 95 3.13 -2.35 4.64
CA ARG A 95 4.01 -3.19 3.81
C ARG A 95 3.20 -3.95 2.78
N ALA A 96 3.86 -4.47 1.76
CA ALA A 96 3.21 -5.30 0.76
C ALA A 96 4.09 -6.46 0.29
N VAL A 97 3.44 -7.54 -0.12
CA VAL A 97 4.07 -8.68 -0.81
C VAL A 97 3.14 -9.18 -1.91
N ALA A 98 3.71 -9.65 -3.01
CA ALA A 98 2.97 -10.27 -4.11
C ALA A 98 3.19 -11.79 -4.14
N SER A 99 2.20 -12.54 -4.61
CA SER A 99 2.26 -14.01 -4.61
C SER A 99 3.25 -14.63 -5.61
N ALA A 100 3.56 -13.96 -6.72
CA ALA A 100 4.34 -14.57 -7.80
C ALA A 100 5.28 -13.59 -8.53
N ALA A 101 4.72 -12.56 -9.15
CA ALA A 101 5.47 -11.61 -9.97
C ALA A 101 5.48 -10.20 -9.35
N ASN A 102 6.22 -9.29 -9.97
CA ASN A 102 6.22 -7.90 -9.59
C ASN A 102 4.90 -7.22 -9.98
N VAL A 103 4.21 -6.64 -9.00
CA VAL A 103 3.08 -5.72 -9.20
C VAL A 103 3.59 -4.30 -9.00
N VAL A 104 3.33 -3.43 -9.97
CA VAL A 104 3.56 -1.99 -9.78
C VAL A 104 2.37 -1.42 -9.02
N LEU A 105 2.64 -0.76 -7.91
CA LEU A 105 1.65 -0.16 -7.03
C LEU A 105 1.83 1.36 -7.02
N LEU A 106 0.71 2.06 -7.17
CA LEU A 106 0.56 3.47 -6.85
C LEU A 106 -0.61 3.63 -5.90
N MET A 107 -0.43 4.39 -4.82
CA MET A 107 -1.50 4.75 -3.91
C MET A 107 -1.53 6.25 -3.67
N ALA A 108 -2.73 6.84 -3.65
CA ALA A 108 -2.95 8.21 -3.22
C ALA A 108 -3.35 8.20 -1.75
N CYS A 109 -2.60 8.94 -0.94
CA CYS A 109 -2.71 8.92 0.51
C CYS A 109 -2.75 10.32 1.10
N TYR A 110 -3.30 10.44 2.30
CA TYR A 110 -2.96 11.54 3.19
C TYR A 110 -2.88 11.07 4.64
N ASP A 111 -2.08 11.80 5.42
CA ASP A 111 -1.99 11.63 6.88
C ASP A 111 -2.66 12.84 7.56
N GLU A 112 -3.65 12.59 8.43
CA GLU A 112 -4.39 13.60 9.22
C GLU A 112 -4.25 13.40 10.74
#